data_AF-A0A974Z9K0-F1
#
_entry.id   AF-A0A974Z9K0-F1
#
_cell.length_a   1.000
_cell.length_b   1.000
_cell.length_c   1.000
_cell.angle_alpha   90.00
_cell.angle_beta   90.00
_cell.angle_gamma   90.00
#
_symmetry.space_group_name_H-M   'P 1'
#
loop_
_entity.id
_entity.type
_entity.pdbx_description
1 polymer ?
#
loop_
_entity_poly.entity_id
_entity_poly.type
_entity_poly.pdbx_seq_one_letter_code
_entity_poly.pdbx_strand_id
1 'polypeptide(L)'
;MPAAGFAVAEVHFRHSREAVYPAQPHDVKAAVRWLRHPHPALLLDPDRFAAWGHAAGGHLAVMLAVTGGREDLEGEIGVLGPDSGVQAVMAWSAPSDFTRLPKPHRAHRSAPPAKTRTPGCWAACPPRTRPSPRPRARSRT
;
A
#
# COMPACT_ATOMS: atom_id res chain seq x y z
N MET A 1 -0.25 11.55 14.67
CA MET A 1 0.96 10.73 14.83
C MET A 1 2.08 11.55 15.50
N PRO A 2 2.67 12.61 14.91
CA PRO A 2 3.69 13.42 15.59
C PRO A 2 3.22 14.08 16.89
N ALA A 3 2.01 14.67 16.88
CA ALA A 3 1.41 15.29 18.07
C ALA A 3 1.09 14.29 19.21
N ALA A 4 1.16 12.99 18.94
CA ALA A 4 0.96 11.93 19.93
C ALA A 4 2.28 11.31 20.42
N GLY A 5 3.43 11.92 20.07
CA GLY A 5 4.75 11.46 20.51
C GLY A 5 5.38 10.36 19.65
N PHE A 6 4.86 10.12 18.45
CA PHE A 6 5.42 9.14 17.52
C PHE A 6 6.33 9.81 16.48
N ALA A 7 7.54 9.26 16.30
CA ALA A 7 8.33 9.49 15.10
C ALA A 7 7.66 8.77 13.92
N VAL A 8 7.61 9.42 12.76
CA VAL A 8 7.02 8.85 11.54
C VAL A 8 8.04 8.92 10.42
N ALA A 9 8.30 7.77 9.79
CA ALA A 9 9.14 7.66 8.61
C ALA A 9 8.29 7.13 7.44
N GLU A 10 8.42 7.77 6.28
CA GLU A 10 7.89 7.25 5.02
C GLU A 10 8.95 6.35 4.37
N VAL A 11 8.52 5.19 3.89
CA VAL A 11 9.41 4.19 3.30
C VAL A 11 9.01 3.93 1.86
N HIS A 12 9.96 4.12 0.95
CA HIS A 12 9.83 3.73 -0.45
C HIS A 12 10.34 2.31 -0.65
N PHE A 13 9.70 1.57 -1.54
CA PHE A 13 10.04 0.20 -1.91
C PHE A 13 9.92 0.03 -3.41
N ARG A 14 10.68 -0.90 -3.99
CA ARG A 14 10.71 -1.14 -5.44
C ARG A 14 9.38 -1.67 -5.94
N HIS A 15 8.82 -1.10 -6.99
CA HIS A 15 7.56 -1.60 -7.54
C HIS A 15 7.76 -2.87 -8.36
N SER A 16 6.66 -3.59 -8.67
CA SER A 16 6.71 -4.86 -9.40
C SER A 16 7.28 -4.77 -10.82
N ARG A 17 7.39 -3.56 -11.38
CA ARG A 17 8.05 -3.29 -12.67
C ARG A 17 9.55 -3.05 -12.54
N GLU A 18 10.03 -2.81 -11.34
CA GLU A 18 11.43 -2.51 -11.03
C GLU A 18 12.15 -3.75 -10.48
N ALA A 19 11.46 -4.55 -9.67
CA ALA A 19 12.02 -5.77 -9.12
C ALA A 19 10.94 -6.84 -8.86
N VAL A 20 11.33 -8.10 -9.06
CA VAL A 20 10.48 -9.27 -8.81
C VAL A 20 10.38 -9.52 -7.30
N TYR A 21 9.21 -9.98 -6.85
CA TYR A 21 9.03 -10.46 -5.47
C TYR A 21 10.07 -11.56 -5.15
N PRO A 22 10.72 -11.57 -3.98
CA PRO A 22 10.44 -10.84 -2.73
C PRO A 22 11.20 -9.51 -2.54
N ALA A 23 11.57 -8.79 -3.59
CA ALA A 23 12.29 -7.51 -3.43
C ALA A 23 11.56 -6.48 -2.54
N GLN A 24 10.24 -6.41 -2.62
CA GLN A 24 9.41 -5.47 -1.85
C GLN A 24 9.46 -5.69 -0.34
N PRO A 25 9.20 -6.90 0.20
CA PRO A 25 9.36 -7.15 1.63
C PRO A 25 10.80 -6.94 2.09
N HIS A 26 11.81 -7.24 1.25
CA HIS A 26 13.20 -6.95 1.61
C HIS A 26 13.48 -5.46 1.78
N ASP A 27 12.92 -4.60 0.92
CA ASP A 27 13.09 -3.14 1.02
C ASP A 27 12.50 -2.59 2.32
N VAL A 28 11.28 -2.99 2.68
CA VAL A 28 10.65 -2.52 3.92
C VAL A 28 11.32 -3.09 5.17
N LYS A 29 11.81 -4.33 5.14
CA LYS A 29 12.61 -4.90 6.24
C LYS A 29 13.93 -4.16 6.41
N ALA A 30 14.62 -3.86 5.30
CA ALA A 30 15.84 -3.06 5.33
C ALA A 30 15.61 -1.66 5.91
N ALA A 31 14.47 -1.04 5.60
CA ALA A 31 14.10 0.24 6.20
C ALA A 31 13.87 0.14 7.72
N VAL A 32 13.17 -0.90 8.20
CA VAL A 32 13.01 -1.13 9.65
C VAL A 32 14.36 -1.34 10.33
N ARG A 33 15.22 -2.18 9.77
CA ARG A 33 16.57 -2.42 10.31
C ARG A 33 17.41 -1.14 10.34
N TRP A 34 17.31 -0.34 9.28
CA TRP A 34 18.00 0.93 9.22
C TRP A 34 17.50 1.89 10.30
N LEU A 35 16.19 2.01 10.51
CA LEU A 35 15.63 2.86 11.55
C LEU A 35 15.95 2.36 12.96
N ARG A 36 16.01 1.03 13.16
CA ARG A 36 16.36 0.39 14.43
C ARG A 36 17.85 0.46 14.74
N HIS A 37 18.70 0.60 13.72
CA HIS A 37 20.13 0.81 13.92
C HIS A 37 20.36 2.05 14.81
N PRO A 38 21.37 2.07 15.70
CA PRO A 38 21.57 3.20 16.60
C PRO A 38 21.81 4.52 15.85
N HIS A 39 20.83 5.42 15.94
CA HIS A 39 20.92 6.79 15.42
C HIS A 39 20.69 7.79 16.57
N PRO A 40 21.74 8.26 17.26
CA PRO A 40 21.60 9.16 18.42
C PRO A 40 20.77 10.41 18.13
N ALA A 41 20.78 10.90 16.89
CA ALA A 41 20.02 12.07 16.47
C ALA A 41 18.52 11.83 16.28
N LEU A 42 18.08 10.58 16.04
CA LEU A 42 16.67 10.26 15.76
C LEU A 42 15.86 9.94 17.02
N LEU A 43 16.52 9.65 18.15
CA LEU A 43 15.90 9.39 19.45
C LEU A 43 14.78 8.31 19.38
N LEU A 44 14.99 7.27 18.58
CA LEU A 44 14.04 6.17 18.40
C LEU A 44 14.23 5.12 19.49
N ASP A 45 13.11 4.60 20.02
CA ASP A 45 13.10 3.41 20.87
C ASP A 45 13.17 2.15 19.98
N PRO A 46 14.26 1.35 20.04
CA PRO A 46 14.46 0.19 19.16
C PRO A 46 13.37 -0.88 19.31
N ASP A 47 12.68 -0.91 20.46
CA ASP A 47 11.67 -1.91 20.80
C ASP A 47 10.24 -1.47 20.44
N ARG A 48 10.05 -0.28 19.86
CA ARG A 48 8.72 0.30 19.57
C ARG A 48 8.56 0.70 18.10
N PHE A 49 8.36 -0.29 17.25
CA PHE A 49 8.11 -0.12 15.83
C PHE A 49 6.70 -0.57 15.46
N ALA A 50 6.02 0.25 14.66
CA ALA A 50 4.74 -0.09 14.07
C ALA A 50 4.75 0.25 12.57
N ALA A 51 4.10 -0.59 11.77
CA ALA A 51 3.93 -0.34 10.34
C ALA A 51 2.48 -0.04 10.02
N TRP A 52 2.26 0.89 9.09
CA TRP A 52 0.92 1.20 8.59
C TRP A 52 0.96 1.45 7.08
N GLY A 53 -0.10 1.07 6.39
CA GLY A 53 -0.23 1.36 4.96
C GLY A 53 -1.59 1.03 4.36
N HIS A 54 -1.81 1.55 3.15
CA HIS A 54 -3.00 1.31 2.34
C HIS A 54 -2.65 0.50 1.07
N ALA A 55 -3.55 -0.38 0.64
CA ALA A 55 -3.40 -1.22 -0.55
C ALA A 55 -2.05 -1.97 -0.58
N ALA A 56 -1.19 -1.72 -1.56
CA ALA A 56 0.13 -2.35 -1.65
C ALA A 56 1.01 -2.09 -0.42
N GLY A 57 0.96 -0.89 0.17
CA GLY A 57 1.66 -0.59 1.42
C GLY A 57 1.06 -1.34 2.61
N GLY A 58 -0.27 -1.53 2.62
CA GLY A 58 -0.94 -2.36 3.62
C GLY A 58 -0.54 -3.83 3.53
N HIS A 59 -0.39 -4.36 2.31
CA HIS A 59 0.15 -5.71 2.08
C HIS A 59 1.56 -5.85 2.69
N LEU A 60 2.46 -4.89 2.41
CA LEU A 60 3.82 -4.94 2.95
C LEU A 60 3.89 -4.76 4.46
N ALA A 61 2.99 -3.94 5.04
CA ALA A 61 2.87 -3.84 6.48
C ALA A 61 2.46 -5.19 7.11
N VAL A 62 1.51 -5.92 6.50
CA VAL A 62 1.17 -7.29 6.94
C VAL A 62 2.34 -8.25 6.77
N MET A 63 3.06 -8.17 5.65
CA MET A 63 4.24 -9.01 5.40
C MET A 63 5.31 -8.81 6.48
N LEU A 64 5.56 -7.57 6.93
CA LEU A 64 6.48 -7.31 8.05
C LEU A 64 6.07 -8.06 9.32
N ALA A 65 4.78 -8.05 9.68
CA ALA A 65 4.30 -8.75 10.87
C ALA A 65 4.43 -10.28 10.77
N VAL A 66 4.05 -10.87 9.62
CA VAL A 66 3.99 -12.34 9.50
C VAL A 66 5.34 -12.97 9.13
N THR A 67 6.33 -12.16 8.77
CA THR A 67 7.68 -12.62 8.39
C THR A 67 8.78 -12.17 9.35
N GLY A 68 8.44 -11.64 10.52
CA GLY A 68 9.44 -11.39 11.57
C GLY A 68 10.17 -12.69 11.95
N GLY A 69 11.50 -12.67 11.92
CA GLY A 69 12.35 -13.83 12.22
C GLY A 69 12.38 -14.93 11.15
N ARG A 70 11.75 -14.71 9.98
CA ARG A 70 11.83 -15.62 8.83
C ARG A 70 13.11 -15.33 8.02
N GLU A 71 14.16 -16.09 8.27
CA GLU A 71 15.47 -15.94 7.61
C GLU A 71 15.38 -15.96 6.07
N ASP A 72 14.54 -16.82 5.51
CA ASP A 72 14.34 -16.96 4.06
C ASP A 72 13.69 -15.73 3.38
N LEU A 73 13.15 -14.81 4.19
CA LEU A 73 12.53 -13.56 3.74
C LEU A 73 13.15 -12.33 4.41
N GLU A 74 14.30 -12.43 5.08
CA GLU A 74 14.97 -11.27 5.69
C GLU A 74 15.59 -10.32 4.66
N GLY A 75 16.08 -10.90 3.56
CA GLY A 75 16.84 -10.18 2.54
C GLY A 75 18.22 -9.72 3.01
N GLU A 76 19.09 -9.44 2.05
CA GLU A 76 20.51 -9.16 2.29
C GLU A 76 20.89 -7.69 2.03
N ILE A 77 19.89 -6.82 1.85
CA ILE A 77 20.10 -5.41 1.50
C ILE A 77 20.04 -4.48 2.72
N GLY A 78 20.78 -3.38 2.62
CA GLY A 78 20.82 -2.32 3.64
C GLY A 78 21.63 -2.70 4.87
N VAL A 79 21.22 -2.19 6.04
CA VAL A 79 21.84 -2.54 7.32
C VAL A 79 21.39 -3.95 7.73
N LEU A 80 22.36 -4.79 8.08
CA LEU A 80 22.15 -6.16 8.57
C LEU A 80 22.49 -6.23 10.06
N GLY A 81 21.88 -7.18 10.77
CA GLY A 81 22.11 -7.41 12.20
C GLY A 81 20.91 -7.05 13.09
N PRO A 82 20.38 -5.81 13.05
CA PRO A 82 19.15 -5.48 13.77
C PRO A 82 17.97 -6.35 13.31
N ASP A 83 17.06 -6.64 14.24
CA ASP A 83 15.78 -7.29 13.91
C ASP A 83 15.00 -6.43 12.90
N SER A 84 14.19 -7.06 12.05
CA SER A 84 13.28 -6.38 11.10
C SER A 84 11.80 -6.47 11.51
N GLY A 85 11.49 -7.13 12.63
CA GLY A 85 10.14 -7.28 13.17
C GLY A 85 9.51 -5.97 13.65
N VAL A 86 8.18 -5.94 13.67
CA VAL A 86 7.39 -4.80 14.18
C VAL A 86 6.37 -5.29 15.20
N GLN A 87 6.09 -4.46 16.21
CA GLN A 87 5.20 -4.81 17.33
C GLN A 87 3.72 -4.62 16.98
N ALA A 88 3.41 -3.74 16.02
CA ALA A 88 2.03 -3.50 15.60
C ALA A 88 1.93 -3.20 14.10
N VAL A 89 0.80 -3.59 13.50
CA VAL A 89 0.48 -3.31 12.11
C VAL A 89 -0.95 -2.80 11.96
N MET A 90 -1.11 -1.75 11.16
CA MET A 90 -2.42 -1.32 10.67
C MET A 90 -2.43 -1.38 9.14
N ALA A 91 -3.32 -2.20 8.57
CA ALA A 91 -3.38 -2.42 7.13
C ALA A 91 -4.77 -2.11 6.59
N TRP A 92 -4.86 -1.19 5.63
CA TRP A 92 -6.13 -0.81 5.01
C TRP A 92 -6.22 -1.31 3.57
N SER A 93 -7.32 -1.99 3.24
CA SER A 93 -7.58 -2.51 1.89
C SER A 93 -6.42 -3.34 1.33
N ALA A 94 -5.71 -4.06 2.22
CA ALA A 94 -4.49 -4.77 1.88
C ALA A 94 -4.80 -6.06 1.10
N PRO A 95 -4.34 -6.22 -0.15
CA PRO A 95 -4.42 -7.50 -0.82
C PRO A 95 -3.48 -8.47 -0.11
N SER A 96 -3.99 -9.54 0.46
CA SER A 96 -3.19 -10.57 1.16
C SER A 96 -3.14 -11.90 0.41
N ASP A 97 -4.12 -12.15 -0.46
CA ASP A 97 -4.18 -13.33 -1.31
C ASP A 97 -4.33 -12.92 -2.77
N PHE A 98 -3.21 -12.93 -3.51
CA PHE A 98 -3.20 -12.59 -4.94
C PHE A 98 -3.86 -13.65 -5.81
N THR A 99 -4.06 -14.88 -5.31
CA THR A 99 -4.73 -15.95 -6.08
C THR A 99 -6.25 -15.75 -6.13
N ARG A 100 -6.80 -14.98 -5.18
CA ARG A 100 -8.22 -14.65 -5.09
C ARG A 100 -8.56 -13.28 -5.65
N LEU A 101 -7.57 -12.53 -6.14
CA LEU A 101 -7.86 -11.25 -6.77
C LEU A 101 -8.65 -11.49 -8.06
N PRO A 102 -9.73 -10.72 -8.29
CA PRO A 102 -10.42 -10.78 -9.56
C PRO A 102 -9.41 -10.46 -10.66
N LYS A 103 -9.47 -11.23 -11.76
CA LYS A 103 -8.63 -10.97 -12.93
C LYS A 103 -8.74 -9.49 -13.27
N PRO A 104 -7.61 -8.80 -13.56
CA PRO A 104 -7.68 -7.40 -13.95
C PRO A 104 -8.71 -7.32 -15.07
N HIS A 105 -9.77 -6.55 -14.83
CA HIS A 105 -10.68 -6.20 -15.90
C HIS A 105 -9.77 -5.71 -17.02
N ARG A 106 -9.85 -6.30 -18.22
CA ARG A 106 -9.10 -5.79 -19.37
C ARG A 106 -9.38 -4.30 -19.37
N ALA A 107 -8.39 -3.49 -19.03
CA ALA A 107 -8.51 -2.06 -19.13
C ALA A 107 -8.95 -1.86 -20.58
N HIS A 108 -10.12 -1.27 -20.78
CA HIS A 108 -10.47 -0.76 -22.09
C HIS A 108 -9.25 0.02 -22.53
N ARG A 109 -8.54 -0.52 -23.52
CA ARG A 109 -7.31 0.04 -24.07
C ARG A 109 -7.64 1.51 -24.28
N SER A 110 -7.07 2.37 -23.45
CA SER A 110 -7.37 3.79 -23.49
C SER A 110 -7.19 4.21 -24.94
N ALA A 111 -8.21 4.87 -25.49
CA ALA A 111 -8.12 5.48 -26.81
C ALA A 111 -6.77 6.23 -26.91
N PRO A 112 -6.11 6.23 -28.07
CA PRO A 112 -4.80 6.85 -28.22
C PRO A 112 -4.85 8.30 -27.71
N PRO A 113 -3.74 8.82 -27.15
CA PRO A 113 -3.73 10.12 -26.50
C PRO A 113 -4.27 11.18 -27.48
N ALA A 114 -5.37 11.82 -27.07
CA ALA A 114 -5.90 12.96 -27.81
C ALA A 114 -4.80 14.01 -27.87
N LYS A 115 -4.47 14.45 -29.09
CA LYS A 115 -3.51 15.52 -29.33
C LYS A 115 -3.93 16.74 -28.49
N THR A 116 -2.95 17.25 -27.77
CA THR A 116 -2.93 18.46 -26.94
C THR A 116 -4.00 19.50 -27.26
N ARG A 117 -4.80 19.86 -26.25
CA ARG A 117 -5.37 21.21 -26.15
C ARG A 117 -5.23 21.73 -24.72
N THR A 118 -4.68 22.94 -24.65
CA THR A 118 -4.15 23.77 -23.55
C THR A 118 -5.13 23.95 -22.36
N PRO A 119 -4.64 24.37 -21.16
CA PRO A 119 -5.27 24.16 -19.88
C PRO A 119 -6.31 25.22 -19.52
N GLY A 120 -7.39 24.79 -18.88
CA GLY A 120 -8.39 25.67 -18.27
C GLY A 120 -9.80 25.25 -18.57
N CYS A 121 -10.31 24.25 -17.85
CA CYS A 121 -11.73 24.01 -17.57
C CYS A 121 -11.85 22.78 -16.65
N TRP A 122 -11.62 22.99 -15.35
CA TRP A 122 -12.13 22.08 -14.32
C TRP A 122 -13.61 22.43 -14.09
N ALA A 123 -14.50 21.98 -14.97
CA ALA A 123 -15.93 21.95 -14.70
C ALA A 123 -16.62 20.95 -15.64
N ALA A 124 -17.59 20.24 -15.07
CA ALA A 124 -18.51 19.28 -15.71
C ALA A 124 -18.06 17.81 -15.76
N CYS A 125 -17.97 17.17 -14.59
CA CYS A 125 -18.46 15.80 -14.49
C CYS A 125 -19.99 15.87 -14.30
N PRO A 126 -20.83 15.50 -15.27
CA PRO A 126 -22.28 15.51 -15.05
C PRO A 126 -22.63 14.41 -14.03
N PRO A 127 -23.54 14.67 -13.06
CA PRO A 127 -23.93 13.66 -12.09
C PRO A 127 -24.61 12.50 -12.81
N ARG A 128 -24.19 11.26 -12.50
CA ARG A 128 -24.86 10.03 -12.95
C ARG A 128 -26.32 10.09 -12.49
N THR A 129 -27.24 10.26 -13.42
CA THR A 129 -28.67 10.12 -13.16
C THR A 129 -28.96 8.66 -12.80
N ARG A 130 -29.58 8.44 -11.63
CA ARG A 130 -30.17 7.15 -11.26
C ARG A 130 -31.27 6.80 -12.28
N PRO A 131 -31.35 5.56 -12.77
CA PRO A 131 -32.49 5.16 -13.59
C PRO A 131 -33.77 5.16 -12.74
N SER A 132 -34.87 5.68 -13.30
CA SER A 132 -36.17 5.76 -12.64
C SER A 132 -36.80 4.37 -12.44
N PRO A 133 -37.62 4.16 -11.40
CA PRO A 133 -38.31 2.89 -11.19
C PRO A 133 -39.44 2.72 -12.21
N ARG A 134 -39.51 1.54 -12.86
CA ARG A 134 -40.59 1.15 -13.78
C ARG A 134 -41.95 1.14 -13.06
N PRO A 135 -43.05 1.55 -13.72
CA PRO A 135 -44.37 1.52 -13.10
C PRO A 135 -44.86 0.07 -12.91
N ARG A 136 -45.36 -0.24 -11.70
CA ARG A 136 -46.05 -1.51 -11.40
C ARG A 136 -47.36 -1.56 -12.18
N ALA A 137 -47.56 -2.63 -12.95
CA ALA A 137 -48.85 -2.94 -13.57
C ALA A 137 -49.91 -3.17 -12.47
N ARG A 138 -51.01 -2.43 -12.54
CA ARG A 138 -52.19 -2.64 -11.70
C ARG A 138 -52.90 -3.91 -12.16
N SER A 139 -53.06 -4.87 -11.26
CA SER A 139 -54.01 -5.98 -11.40
C SER A 139 -55.44 -5.43 -11.53
N ARG A 140 -56.11 -5.72 -12.64
CA ARG A 140 -57.56 -5.60 -12.73
C ARG A 140 -58.17 -6.93 -12.28
N THR A 141 -59.08 -6.84 -11.32
CA THR A 141 -60.19 -7.78 -11.08
C THR A 141 -60.97 -8.08 -12.34
#